data_AF-A0A238ZQW7-F1
#
_entry.id   AF-A0A238ZQW7-F1
#
_cell.length_a   1.000
_cell.length_b   1.000
_cell.length_c   1.000
_cell.angle_alpha   90.00
_cell.angle_beta   90.00
_cell.angle_gamma   90.00
#
_symmetry.space_group_name_H-M   'P 1'
#
loop_
_entity.id
_entity.type
_entity.pdbx_description
1 polymer ?
#
loop_
_entity_poly.entity_id
_entity_poly.type
_entity_poly.pdbx_seq_one_letter_code
_entity_poly.pdbx_strand_id
1 'polypeptide(L)'
;MAHPPPAVLLGRILAPCDLASIQKTLAGIPAGAWSPAYDADGQVRPGAWVAEVTGLFDPSGWPPGMRLIVRKERPHPGAQLRITDLDGMRITAFVTNTTRGQLADLELQHRRRARAEDRIRCAKDTGLSNLPLHDFAQNQ
;
A
#
# COMPACT_ATOMS: atom_id res chain seq x y z
N MET A 1 -6.80 4.37 21.25
CA MET A 1 -5.36 4.30 20.88
C MET A 1 -5.28 4.40 19.37
N ALA A 2 -4.86 5.54 18.81
CA ALA A 2 -4.90 5.76 17.36
C ALA A 2 -3.84 4.90 16.67
N HIS A 3 -4.27 3.89 15.90
CA HIS A 3 -3.37 3.16 15.02
C HIS A 3 -2.82 4.11 13.95
N PRO A 4 -1.53 4.03 13.61
CA PRO A 4 -0.95 4.94 12.64
C PRO A 4 -1.58 4.72 11.25
N PRO A 5 -1.67 5.79 10.43
CA PRO A 5 -2.18 5.69 9.06
C PRO A 5 -1.33 4.70 8.23
N PRO A 6 -1.86 4.19 7.10
CA PRO A 6 -1.25 3.13 6.26
C PRO A 6 0.17 3.41 5.73
N ALA A 7 0.75 4.58 6.04
CA ALA A 7 2.12 4.97 5.71
C ALA A 7 3.21 4.29 6.57
N VAL A 8 2.86 3.52 7.62
CA VAL A 8 3.86 2.85 8.51
C VAL A 8 4.24 1.43 8.04
N LEU A 9 4.07 1.12 6.74
CA LEU A 9 4.43 -0.20 6.20
C LEU A 9 5.84 -0.27 5.62
N LEU A 10 6.46 0.84 5.22
CA LEU A 10 7.82 0.83 4.66
C LEU A 10 8.86 0.35 5.69
N GLY A 11 8.85 0.91 6.91
CA GLY A 11 9.82 0.53 7.95
C GLY A 11 9.61 -0.87 8.54
N ARG A 12 8.39 -1.44 8.46
CA ARG A 12 8.09 -2.78 8.98
C ARG A 12 8.39 -3.89 7.97
N ILE A 13 8.27 -3.59 6.67
CA ILE A 13 8.56 -4.52 5.58
C ILE A 13 10.08 -4.56 5.30
N LEU A 14 10.76 -3.42 5.41
CA LEU A 14 12.19 -3.26 5.10
C LEU A 14 13.06 -3.18 6.36
N ALA A 15 12.75 -4.00 7.37
CA ALA A 15 13.26 -3.89 8.74
C ALA A 15 14.79 -3.80 8.96
N PRO A 16 15.71 -4.23 8.05
CA PRO A 16 17.12 -3.92 8.23
C PRO A 16 17.57 -2.56 7.65
N CYS A 17 16.73 -1.84 6.90
CA CYS A 17 17.08 -0.57 6.27
C CYS A 17 16.54 0.63 7.06
N ASP A 18 17.41 1.61 7.33
CA ASP A 18 16.95 2.88 7.89
C ASP A 18 16.12 3.68 6.86
N LEU A 19 15.29 4.61 7.37
CA LEU A 19 14.38 5.39 6.53
C LEU A 19 15.12 6.21 5.46
N ALA A 20 16.29 6.73 5.77
CA ALA A 20 17.09 7.56 4.87
C ALA A 20 17.62 6.73 3.68
N SER A 21 18.06 5.50 3.93
CA SER A 21 18.51 4.55 2.92
C SER A 21 17.37 4.12 2.02
N ILE A 22 16.19 3.85 2.60
CA ILE A 22 14.97 3.55 1.83
C ILE A 22 14.62 4.73 0.91
N GLN A 23 14.60 5.95 1.45
CA GLN A 23 14.30 7.16 0.67
C GLN A 23 15.29 7.36 -0.48
N LYS A 24 16.60 7.20 -0.22
CA LYS A 24 17.64 7.31 -1.24
C LYS A 24 17.48 6.28 -2.36
N THR A 25 17.20 5.03 -2.02
CA THR A 25 16.95 3.97 -3.01
C THR A 25 15.73 4.28 -3.86
N LEU A 26 14.64 4.74 -3.25
CA LEU A 26 13.41 5.08 -3.97
C LEU A 26 13.56 6.31 -4.87
N ALA A 27 14.36 7.30 -4.47
CA ALA A 27 14.67 8.48 -5.28
C ALA A 27 15.50 8.11 -6.54
N GLY A 28 16.29 7.04 -6.47
CA GLY A 28 17.12 6.54 -7.57
C GLY A 28 16.37 5.71 -8.62
N ILE A 29 15.07 5.46 -8.46
CA ILE A 29 14.31 4.61 -9.41
C ILE A 29 14.16 5.33 -10.75
N PRO A 30 14.63 4.75 -11.87
CA PRO A 30 14.57 5.40 -13.17
C PRO A 30 13.12 5.64 -13.62
N ALA A 31 12.90 6.72 -14.37
CA ALA A 31 11.56 7.11 -14.82
C ALA A 31 10.83 5.98 -15.60
N GLY A 32 11.56 5.19 -16.38
CA GLY A 32 11.01 4.07 -17.16
C GLY A 32 10.56 2.85 -16.35
N ALA A 33 10.95 2.73 -15.07
CA ALA A 33 10.46 1.66 -14.19
C ALA A 33 9.05 1.96 -13.64
N TRP A 34 8.57 3.20 -13.77
CA TRP A 34 7.27 3.62 -13.28
C TRP A 34 6.18 3.43 -14.33
N SER A 35 5.16 2.66 -13.99
CA SER A 35 3.94 2.52 -14.78
C SER A 35 2.84 3.45 -14.23
N PRO A 36 1.92 3.96 -15.06
CA PRO A 36 0.76 4.70 -14.57
C PRO A 36 -0.09 3.82 -13.65
N ALA A 37 -0.60 4.41 -12.56
CA ALA A 37 -1.51 3.71 -11.64
C ALA A 37 -2.98 4.01 -11.98
N TYR A 38 -3.90 3.16 -11.51
CA TYR A 38 -5.32 3.31 -11.78
C TYR A 38 -6.10 4.01 -10.64
N ASP A 39 -7.21 4.64 -11.00
CA ASP A 39 -8.22 5.14 -10.08
C ASP A 39 -9.19 4.04 -9.64
N ALA A 40 -10.33 4.41 -9.04
CA ALA A 40 -11.29 3.44 -8.54
C ALA A 40 -12.05 2.70 -9.66
N ASP A 41 -12.13 3.31 -10.84
CA ASP A 41 -12.86 2.82 -12.01
C ASP A 41 -11.95 2.08 -13.00
N GLY A 42 -10.66 1.94 -12.66
CA GLY A 42 -9.68 1.25 -13.49
C GLY A 42 -9.08 2.14 -14.57
N GLN A 43 -9.28 3.46 -14.51
CA GLN A 43 -8.71 4.40 -15.47
C GLN A 43 -7.36 4.91 -14.98
N VAL A 44 -6.49 5.33 -15.91
CA VAL A 44 -5.21 5.94 -15.56
C VAL A 44 -5.44 7.20 -14.71
N ARG A 45 -4.85 7.22 -13.51
CA ARG A 45 -4.92 8.37 -12.61
C ARG A 45 -3.73 9.31 -12.83
N PRO A 46 -3.95 10.55 -13.30
CA PRO A 46 -2.89 11.54 -13.41
C PRO A 46 -2.20 11.77 -12.06
N GLY A 47 -0.87 11.84 -12.07
CA GLY A 47 -0.12 12.08 -10.86
C GLY A 47 0.06 10.85 -9.95
N ALA A 48 -0.27 9.65 -10.41
CA ALA A 48 0.01 8.42 -9.67
C ALA A 48 0.71 7.36 -10.52
N TRP A 49 1.70 6.72 -9.93
CA TRP A 49 2.53 5.72 -10.59
C TRP A 49 2.83 4.57 -9.64
N VAL A 50 3.15 3.41 -10.22
CA VAL A 50 3.51 2.19 -9.54
C VAL A 50 4.77 1.59 -10.15
N ALA A 51 5.64 1.03 -9.31
CA ALA A 51 6.85 0.34 -9.73
C ALA A 51 7.08 -0.89 -8.85
N GLU A 52 7.59 -1.97 -9.44
CA GLU A 52 8.15 -3.07 -8.67
C GLU A 52 9.61 -2.77 -8.36
N VAL A 53 9.97 -2.91 -7.08
CA VAL A 53 11.29 -2.56 -6.55
C VAL A 53 11.95 -3.72 -5.81
N THR A 54 11.42 -4.94 -5.98
CA THR A 54 11.89 -6.15 -5.31
C THR A 54 13.42 -6.31 -5.41
N GLY A 55 14.00 -6.05 -6.59
CA GLY A 55 15.44 -6.16 -6.82
C GLY A 55 16.30 -5.05 -6.22
N LEU A 56 15.70 -4.03 -5.60
CA LEU A 56 16.41 -2.89 -4.98
C LEU A 56 16.59 -3.03 -3.47
N PHE A 57 15.99 -4.07 -2.87
CA PHE A 57 16.04 -4.34 -1.44
C PHE A 57 16.43 -5.78 -1.20
N ASP A 58 17.04 -6.05 -0.04
CA ASP A 58 17.38 -7.41 0.37
C ASP A 58 16.10 -8.18 0.76
N PRO A 59 15.72 -9.24 0.03
CA PRO A 59 14.55 -10.05 0.37
C PRO A 59 14.85 -11.11 1.44
N SER A 60 16.04 -11.11 2.04
CA SER A 60 16.41 -12.06 3.09
C SER A 60 15.38 -12.09 4.22
N GLY A 61 14.79 -13.27 4.45
CA GLY A 61 13.72 -13.47 5.44
C GLY A 61 12.30 -13.40 4.89
N TRP A 62 12.10 -13.08 3.61
CA TRP A 62 10.79 -13.16 2.97
C TRP A 62 10.51 -14.58 2.45
N PRO A 63 9.25 -15.03 2.46
CA PRO A 63 8.87 -16.23 1.73
C PRO A 63 9.28 -16.17 0.25
N PRO A 64 9.65 -17.31 -0.36
CA PRO A 64 10.02 -17.35 -1.77
C PRO A 64 8.95 -16.75 -2.69
N GLY A 65 9.39 -15.95 -3.66
CA GLY A 65 8.49 -15.32 -4.65
C GLY A 65 7.76 -14.07 -4.15
N MET A 66 8.10 -13.52 -2.98
CA MET A 66 7.60 -12.22 -2.54
C MET A 66 8.13 -11.09 -3.41
N ARG A 67 7.24 -10.16 -3.75
CA ARG A 67 7.49 -8.97 -4.55
C ARG A 67 7.18 -7.73 -3.73
N LEU A 68 7.99 -6.69 -3.88
CA LEU A 68 7.77 -5.38 -3.29
C LEU A 68 7.32 -4.39 -4.37
N ILE A 69 6.13 -3.83 -4.19
CA ILE A 69 5.55 -2.88 -5.12
C ILE A 69 5.36 -1.54 -4.40
N VAL A 70 5.83 -0.47 -5.03
CA VAL A 70 5.74 0.89 -4.53
C VAL A 70 4.81 1.69 -5.41
N ARG A 71 3.92 2.45 -4.78
CA ARG A 71 3.11 3.50 -5.39
C ARG A 71 3.64 4.85 -4.96
N LYS A 72 3.81 5.75 -5.92
CA LYS A 72 4.00 7.17 -5.69
C LYS A 72 2.81 7.95 -6.20
N GLU A 73 2.34 8.93 -5.45
CA GLU A 73 1.25 9.79 -5.89
C GLU A 73 1.48 11.25 -5.49
N ARG A 74 1.03 12.17 -6.35
CA ARG A 74 1.06 13.59 -6.07
C ARG A 74 0.00 13.87 -4.99
N PRO A 75 0.39 14.45 -3.84
CA PRO A 75 -0.58 14.91 -2.85
C PRO A 75 -1.55 15.90 -3.50
N HIS A 76 -2.81 15.88 -3.07
CA HIS A 76 -3.78 16.86 -3.53
C HIS A 76 -3.32 18.27 -3.16
N PRO A 77 -3.62 19.31 -3.97
CA PRO A 77 -3.35 20.69 -3.60
C PRO A 77 -3.91 21.00 -2.21
N GLY A 78 -3.07 21.53 -1.31
CA GLY A 78 -3.44 21.82 0.08
C GLY A 78 -3.32 20.65 1.05
N ALA A 79 -2.91 19.45 0.61
CA ALA A 79 -2.60 18.36 1.51
C ALA A 79 -1.33 18.67 2.33
N GLN A 80 -1.38 18.48 3.64
CA GLN A 80 -0.20 18.57 4.48
C GLN A 80 0.80 17.48 4.08
N LEU A 81 2.02 17.91 3.75
CA LEU A 81 3.12 17.00 3.47
C LEU A 81 3.52 16.30 4.78
N ARG A 82 3.75 15.00 4.67
CA ARG A 82 4.23 14.14 5.75
C ARG A 82 5.73 13.96 5.59
N ILE A 83 6.41 13.68 6.69
CA ILE A 83 7.85 13.35 6.72
C ILE A 83 8.19 12.16 5.80
N THR A 84 7.20 11.31 5.48
CA THR A 84 7.32 10.17 4.58
C THR A 84 7.19 10.52 3.09
N ASP A 85 6.89 11.77 2.74
CA ASP A 85 6.80 12.20 1.35
C ASP A 85 8.22 12.40 0.81
N LEU A 86 8.52 11.79 -0.33
CA LEU A 86 9.81 11.83 -1.00
C LEU A 86 9.67 12.70 -2.26
N ASP A 87 10.52 13.72 -2.40
CA ASP A 87 10.46 14.68 -3.52
C ASP A 87 9.06 15.31 -3.74
N GLY A 88 8.34 15.57 -2.64
CA GLY A 88 6.97 16.10 -2.68
C GLY A 88 5.90 15.08 -3.14
N MET A 89 6.28 13.81 -3.29
CA MET A 89 5.40 12.71 -3.66
C MET A 89 5.10 11.83 -2.44
N ARG A 90 3.83 11.45 -2.29
CA ARG A 90 3.42 10.46 -1.29
C ARG A 90 3.81 9.08 -1.75
N ILE A 91 4.59 8.38 -0.93
CA ILE A 91 5.02 7.01 -1.19
C ILE A 91 4.28 6.04 -0.29
N THR A 92 3.79 4.95 -0.88
CA THR A 92 3.21 3.80 -0.18
C THR A 92 3.77 2.52 -0.79
N ALA A 93 3.99 1.47 0.01
CA ALA A 93 4.49 0.20 -0.47
C ALA A 93 3.63 -0.97 0.04
N PHE A 94 3.58 -2.05 -0.73
CA PHE A 94 2.96 -3.30 -0.33
C PHE A 94 3.74 -4.49 -0.88
N VAL A 95 3.56 -5.65 -0.24
CA VAL A 95 4.16 -6.91 -0.67
C VAL A 95 3.10 -7.86 -1.22
N THR A 96 3.45 -8.64 -2.23
CA THR A 96 2.59 -9.67 -2.80
C THR A 96 3.41 -10.82 -3.37
N ASN A 97 2.90 -12.04 -3.31
CA ASN A 97 3.45 -13.20 -4.02
C ASN A 97 2.68 -13.49 -5.33
N THR A 98 1.75 -12.63 -5.72
CA THR A 98 1.00 -12.78 -6.97
C THR A 98 1.95 -12.59 -8.15
N THR A 99 2.04 -13.58 -9.03
CA THR A 99 3.01 -13.61 -10.15
C THR A 99 2.46 -13.04 -11.46
N ARG A 100 1.14 -12.82 -11.55
CA ARG A 100 0.44 -12.39 -12.76
C ARG A 100 -0.30 -11.07 -12.56
N GLY A 101 -0.66 -10.43 -13.65
CA GLY A 101 -1.39 -9.16 -13.66
C GLY A 101 -0.50 -7.94 -13.81
N GLN A 102 -1.07 -6.83 -14.30
CA GLN A 102 -0.36 -5.57 -14.40
C GLN A 102 -0.15 -4.97 -13.01
N LEU A 103 0.95 -4.22 -12.82
CA LEU A 103 1.25 -3.59 -11.53
C LEU A 103 0.12 -2.66 -11.05
N ALA A 104 -0.53 -1.95 -11.98
CA ALA A 104 -1.64 -1.06 -11.68
C ALA A 104 -2.88 -1.82 -11.16
N ASP A 105 -3.17 -3.02 -11.70
CA ASP A 105 -4.25 -3.87 -11.21
C ASP A 105 -3.94 -4.42 -9.82
N LEU A 106 -2.72 -4.89 -9.59
CA LEU A 106 -2.28 -5.42 -8.29
C LEU A 106 -2.35 -4.34 -7.21
N GLU A 107 -1.88 -3.13 -7.52
CA GLU A 107 -1.98 -1.99 -6.61
C GLU A 107 -3.44 -1.61 -6.33
N LEU A 108 -4.29 -1.56 -7.36
CA LEU A 108 -5.70 -1.23 -7.20
C LEU A 108 -6.43 -2.26 -6.31
N GLN A 109 -6.17 -3.55 -6.53
CA GLN A 109 -6.72 -4.63 -5.72
C GLN A 109 -6.27 -4.51 -4.26
N HIS A 110 -4.99 -4.26 -4.02
CA HIS A 110 -4.45 -4.05 -2.69
C HIS A 110 -5.13 -2.84 -2.01
N ARG A 111 -5.27 -1.71 -2.71
CA ARG A 111 -5.93 -0.51 -2.18
C ARG A 111 -7.41 -0.74 -1.85
N ARG A 112 -8.13 -1.51 -2.68
CA ARG A 112 -9.53 -1.90 -2.42
C ARG A 112 -9.64 -2.79 -1.18
N ARG A 113 -8.73 -3.77 -1.04
CA ARG A 113 -8.66 -4.64 0.14
C ARG A 113 -8.39 -3.86 1.41
N ALA A 114 -7.41 -2.95 1.40
CA ALA A 114 -7.10 -2.10 2.55
C ALA A 114 -8.31 -1.28 3.01
N ARG A 115 -9.12 -0.75 2.07
CA ARG A 115 -10.37 -0.04 2.41
C ARG A 115 -11.43 -0.96 3.01
N ALA A 116 -11.55 -2.19 2.51
CA ALA A 116 -12.49 -3.16 3.06
C ALA A 116 -12.08 -3.56 4.48
N GLU A 117 -10.80 -3.86 4.71
CA GLU A 117 -10.24 -4.17 6.03
C GLU A 117 -10.44 -3.02 7.02
N ASP A 118 -10.22 -1.78 6.57
CA ASP A 118 -10.44 -0.58 7.39
C ASP A 118 -11.91 -0.41 7.80
N ARG A 119 -12.84 -0.65 6.87
CA ARG A 119 -14.29 -0.63 7.17
C ARG A 119 -14.69 -1.72 8.15
N ILE A 120 -14.19 -2.95 7.96
CA ILE A 120 -14.45 -4.06 8.88
C ILE A 120 -13.94 -3.73 10.27
N ARG A 121 -12.73 -3.17 10.38
CA ARG A 121 -12.14 -2.74 11.64
C ARG A 121 -13.01 -1.67 12.31
N CYS A 122 -13.35 -0.60 11.61
CA CYS A 122 -14.22 0.46 12.13
C CYS A 122 -15.58 -0.09 12.58
N ALA A 123 -16.19 -0.99 11.80
CA ALA A 123 -17.48 -1.58 12.16
C ALA A 123 -17.39 -2.43 13.44
N LYS A 124 -16.32 -3.24 13.57
CA LYS A 124 -16.04 -4.00 14.80
C LYS A 124 -15.85 -3.07 16.01
N ASP A 125 -15.11 -1.97 15.82
CA ASP A 125 -14.88 -0.97 16.86
C ASP A 125 -16.19 -0.27 17.28
N THR A 126 -17.16 -0.13 16.38
CA THR A 126 -18.49 0.47 16.64
C THR A 126 -19.57 -0.54 17.05
N GLY A 127 -19.18 -1.73 17.52
CA GLY A 127 -20.12 -2.67 18.13
C GLY A 127 -20.75 -3.69 17.19
N LEU A 128 -20.25 -3.85 15.95
CA LEU A 128 -20.68 -4.94 15.07
C LEU A 128 -20.35 -6.33 15.66
N SER A 129 -19.39 -6.39 16.58
CA SER A 129 -19.09 -7.59 17.38
C SER A 129 -20.14 -7.91 18.45
N ASN A 130 -21.03 -6.95 18.78
CA ASN A 130 -22.02 -7.06 19.86
C ASN A 130 -23.44 -7.35 19.34
N LEU A 131 -23.59 -7.65 18.05
CA LEU A 131 -24.87 -8.05 17.48
C LEU A 131 -25.28 -9.43 18.03
N PRO A 132 -26.57 -9.65 18.36
CA PRO A 132 -27.03 -10.89 19.00
C PRO A 132 -26.97 -12.12 18.08
N LEU A 133 -26.66 -11.93 16.79
CA LEU A 133 -26.63 -12.97 15.77
C LEU A 133 -25.16 -13.30 15.44
N HIS A 134 -24.66 -14.41 15.97
CA HIS A 134 -23.29 -14.87 15.76
C HIS A 134 -23.16 -16.02 14.77
N ASP A 135 -24.28 -16.57 14.29
CA ASP A 135 -24.32 -17.75 13.42
C ASP A 135 -25.41 -17.62 12.34
N PHE A 136 -25.21 -18.28 11.20
CA PHE A 136 -26.11 -18.31 10.05
C PHE A 136 -27.41 -19.09 10.33
N ALA A 137 -27.44 -19.95 11.35
CA ALA A 137 -28.64 -20.71 11.73
C ALA A 137 -29.84 -19.83 12.12
N GLN A 138 -29.62 -18.57 12.48
CA GLN A 138 -30.66 -17.63 12.90
C GLN A 138 -31.30 -16.84 11.74
N ASN A 139 -30.95 -17.17 10.49
CA ASN A 139 -31.47 -16.53 9.27
C ASN A 139 -32.31 -17.50 8.41
N GLN A 140 -32.92 -18.51 9.05
CA GLN A 140 -33.94 -19.41 8.49
C GLN A 140 -35.32 -18.95 8.93
#